data_AF-A0A1H2Z8T5-F1
#
_entry.id   AF-A0A1H2Z8T5-F1
#
_cell.length_a   1.000
_cell.length_b   1.000
_cell.length_c   1.000
_cell.angle_alpha   90.00
_cell.angle_beta   90.00
_cell.angle_gamma   90.00
#
_symmetry.space_group_name_H-M   'P 1'
#
loop_
_entity.id
_entity.type
_entity.pdbx_description
1 polymer ?
#
loop_
_entity_poly.entity_id
_entity_poly.type
_entity_poly.pdbx_seq_one_letter_code
_entity_poly.pdbx_strand_id
1 'polypeptide(L)'
;MDLKYHDRSEAIYLLIESIKSKIYAFQISNYKNFSYSPIEKRILINISTMAYSLYVDETYLNLLSHIRTLLYEDNILFPKSVINLATLYYIKGEYEKSLYFSDKGIEYCIKNKSLDILPKFFFRKFTSELNLGFKNYEETLRKAIFLAEINDQEYIKNIFIRNAEKYYGVTVD
;
A
#
# COMPACT_ATOMS: atom_id res chain seq x y z
N MET A 1 -0.85 -13.10 23.34
CA MET A 1 -1.04 -12.34 22.09
C MET A 1 -0.01 -11.23 22.12
N ASP A 2 0.84 -11.13 21.08
CA ASP A 2 1.91 -10.12 21.03
C ASP A 2 1.31 -8.72 21.16
N LEU A 3 1.89 -7.82 21.97
CA LEU A 3 1.32 -6.48 22.28
C LEU A 3 0.97 -5.70 21.00
N LYS A 4 1.82 -5.83 19.98
CA LYS A 4 1.64 -5.22 18.64
C LYS A 4 0.41 -5.71 17.88
N TYR A 5 -0.06 -6.94 18.14
CA TYR A 5 -1.27 -7.50 17.53
C TYR A 5 -2.54 -7.03 18.25
N HIS A 6 -2.47 -6.86 19.57
CA HIS A 6 -3.58 -6.31 20.35
C HIS A 6 -3.86 -4.86 19.95
N ASP A 7 -2.82 -4.02 19.87
CA ASP A 7 -2.94 -2.60 19.48
C ASP A 7 -3.54 -2.43 18.08
N ARG A 8 -3.21 -3.32 17.13
CA ARG A 8 -3.75 -3.27 15.77
C ARG A 8 -5.22 -3.67 15.70
N SER A 9 -5.60 -4.70 16.43
CA SER A 9 -6.99 -5.17 16.47
C SER A 9 -7.89 -4.09 17.06
N GLU A 10 -7.44 -3.46 18.15
CA GLU A 10 -8.11 -2.33 18.79
C GLU A 10 -8.20 -1.12 17.86
N ALA A 11 -7.11 -0.77 17.17
CA ALA A 11 -7.12 0.32 16.19
C ALA A 11 -8.14 0.06 15.06
N ILE A 12 -8.23 -1.17 14.54
CA ILE A 12 -9.22 -1.53 13.52
C ILE A 12 -10.64 -1.38 14.07
N TYR A 13 -10.89 -1.85 15.29
CA TYR A 13 -12.18 -1.71 15.96
C TYR A 13 -12.59 -0.23 16.09
N LEU A 14 -11.71 0.61 16.64
CA LEU A 14 -11.97 2.05 16.81
C LEU A 14 -12.24 2.75 15.46
N LEU A 15 -11.53 2.37 14.40
CA LEU A 15 -11.79 2.90 13.06
C LEU A 15 -13.15 2.47 12.52
N ILE A 16 -13.57 1.22 12.73
CA ILE A 16 -14.90 0.74 12.34
C ILE A 16 -15.99 1.50 13.11
N GLU A 17 -15.83 1.66 14.43
CA GLU A 17 -16.78 2.41 15.26
C GLU A 17 -16.84 3.89 14.86
N SER A 18 -15.72 4.48 14.42
CA SER A 18 -15.71 5.85 13.92
C SER A 18 -16.58 6.03 12.66
N ILE A 19 -16.60 5.04 11.75
CA ILE A 19 -17.51 5.06 10.59
C ILE A 19 -18.95 4.90 11.06
N LYS A 20 -19.22 3.96 11.98
CA LYS A 20 -20.57 3.72 12.52
C LYS A 20 -21.17 4.93 13.23
N SER A 21 -20.34 5.81 13.80
CA SER A 21 -20.80 7.06 14.41
C SER A 21 -21.53 8.00 13.42
N LYS A 22 -21.30 7.83 12.11
CA LYS A 22 -21.97 8.56 11.02
C LYS A 22 -22.88 7.67 10.18
N ILE A 23 -22.47 6.43 9.95
CA ILE A 23 -23.19 5.44 9.15
C ILE A 23 -23.56 4.27 10.06
N TYR A 24 -24.63 4.41 10.85
CA TYR A 24 -24.99 3.45 11.90
C TYR A 24 -25.12 2.00 11.43
N ALA A 25 -25.63 1.79 10.21
CA ALA A 25 -25.79 0.47 9.61
C ALA A 25 -24.49 -0.13 9.02
N PHE A 26 -23.36 0.57 9.12
CA PHE A 26 -22.11 0.14 8.53
C PHE A 26 -21.56 -1.12 9.20
N GLN A 27 -21.21 -2.09 8.35
CA GLN A 27 -20.43 -3.27 8.65
C GLN A 27 -19.40 -3.47 7.53
N ILE A 28 -18.34 -4.22 7.81
CA ILE A 28 -17.40 -4.58 6.74
C ILE A 28 -18.13 -5.37 5.64
N SER A 29 -19.00 -6.32 5.99
CA SER A 29 -19.72 -7.14 5.01
C SER A 29 -20.60 -6.35 4.02
N ASN A 30 -21.06 -5.15 4.37
CA ASN A 30 -21.96 -4.33 3.56
C ASN A 30 -21.32 -3.03 3.07
N TYR A 31 -19.98 -2.95 3.02
CA TYR A 31 -19.25 -1.73 2.64
C TYR A 31 -19.63 -1.15 1.26
N LYS A 32 -20.20 -1.94 0.34
CA LYS A 32 -20.59 -1.45 -0.99
C LYS A 32 -21.90 -0.66 -0.98
N ASN A 33 -22.64 -0.68 0.13
CA ASN A 33 -23.99 -0.13 0.20
C ASN A 33 -24.04 1.36 0.55
N PHE A 34 -22.88 2.00 0.75
CA PHE A 34 -22.80 3.37 1.26
C PHE A 34 -21.95 4.27 0.37
N SER A 35 -22.28 5.55 0.42
CA SER A 35 -21.45 6.63 -0.11
C SER A 35 -20.54 7.14 1.01
N TYR A 36 -19.26 7.33 0.69
CA TYR A 36 -18.25 7.73 1.67
C TYR A 36 -17.73 9.14 1.41
N SER A 37 -17.61 9.93 2.46
CA SER A 37 -16.83 11.16 2.48
C SER A 37 -15.34 10.88 2.29
N PRO A 38 -14.52 11.90 1.97
CA PRO A 38 -13.07 11.75 1.87
C PRO A 38 -12.42 11.18 3.14
N ILE A 39 -12.93 11.52 4.32
CA ILE A 39 -12.42 11.03 5.61
C ILE A 39 -12.73 9.54 5.77
N GLU A 40 -13.96 9.11 5.49
CA GLU A 40 -14.36 7.70 5.57
C GLU A 40 -13.59 6.84 4.56
N LYS A 41 -13.36 7.34 3.33
CA LYS A 41 -12.49 6.65 2.36
C LYS A 41 -11.08 6.42 2.92
N ARG A 42 -10.49 7.44 3.57
CA ARG A 42 -9.17 7.31 4.22
C ARG A 42 -9.19 6.29 5.35
N ILE A 43 -10.23 6.30 6.17
CA ILE A 43 -10.41 5.33 7.27
C ILE A 43 -10.53 3.91 6.70
N LEU A 44 -11.33 3.70 5.65
CA LEU A 44 -11.50 2.39 5.03
C LEU A 44 -10.21 1.85 4.37
N ILE A 45 -9.41 2.72 3.76
CA ILE A 45 -8.08 2.34 3.25
C ILE A 45 -7.19 1.85 4.40
N ASN A 46 -7.20 2.54 5.54
CA ASN A 46 -6.42 2.14 6.73
C ASN A 46 -6.94 0.83 7.35
N ILE A 47 -8.27 0.66 7.47
CA ILE A 47 -8.88 -0.60 7.93
C ILE A 47 -8.42 -1.74 7.02
N SER A 48 -8.55 -1.56 5.70
CA SER A 48 -8.24 -2.62 4.73
C SER A 48 -6.80 -3.12 4.85
N THR A 49 -5.83 -2.22 4.94
CA THR A 49 -4.42 -2.60 5.00
C THR A 49 -4.03 -3.24 6.33
N MET A 50 -4.47 -2.66 7.44
CA MET A 50 -4.17 -3.20 8.77
C MET A 50 -4.82 -4.56 8.97
N ALA A 51 -6.10 -4.68 8.61
CA ALA A 51 -6.86 -5.91 8.80
C ALA A 51 -6.40 -7.03 7.86
N TYR A 52 -6.07 -6.74 6.59
CA TYR A 52 -5.49 -7.77 5.73
C TYR A 52 -4.15 -8.29 6.29
N SER A 53 -3.30 -7.41 6.82
CA SER A 53 -2.03 -7.84 7.42
C SER A 53 -2.18 -8.72 8.67
N LEU A 54 -3.35 -8.65 9.32
CA LEU A 54 -3.66 -9.37 10.55
C LEU A 54 -4.40 -10.68 10.29
N TYR A 55 -5.38 -10.65 9.40
CA TYR A 55 -6.32 -11.76 9.16
C TYR A 55 -6.07 -12.49 7.84
N VAL A 56 -5.41 -11.86 6.87
CA VAL A 56 -5.21 -12.38 5.50
C VAL A 56 -6.54 -12.77 4.84
N ASP A 57 -7.56 -11.93 5.05
CA ASP A 57 -8.92 -12.14 4.56
C ASP A 57 -9.17 -11.31 3.28
N GLU A 58 -9.64 -11.97 2.22
CA GLU A 58 -9.94 -11.35 0.92
C GLU A 58 -10.98 -10.23 0.99
N THR A 59 -11.84 -10.22 2.02
CA THR A 59 -12.80 -9.15 2.27
C THR A 59 -12.12 -7.78 2.35
N TYR A 60 -10.94 -7.70 2.95
CA TYR A 60 -10.21 -6.43 3.08
C TYR A 60 -9.48 -6.02 1.80
N LEU A 61 -9.04 -6.99 0.99
CA LEU A 61 -8.55 -6.72 -0.37
C LEU A 61 -9.69 -6.18 -1.25
N ASN A 62 -10.86 -6.80 -1.17
CA ASN A 62 -12.06 -6.40 -1.89
C ASN A 62 -12.56 -5.03 -1.44
N LEU A 63 -12.47 -4.71 -0.15
CA LEU A 63 -12.76 -3.39 0.39
C LEU A 63 -11.82 -2.34 -0.22
N LEU A 64 -10.50 -2.55 -0.16
CA LEU A 64 -9.52 -1.62 -0.71
C LEU A 64 -9.71 -1.42 -2.22
N SER A 65 -9.95 -2.51 -2.95
CA SER A 65 -10.20 -2.49 -4.39
C SER A 65 -11.41 -1.63 -4.74
N HIS A 66 -12.51 -1.79 -3.99
CA HIS A 66 -13.70 -0.97 -4.17
C HIS A 66 -13.46 0.49 -3.82
N ILE A 67 -12.86 0.80 -2.67
CA ILE A 67 -12.59 2.20 -2.30
C ILE A 67 -11.70 2.88 -3.33
N ARG A 68 -10.72 2.17 -3.91
CA ARG A 68 -9.89 2.67 -5.01
C ARG A 68 -10.69 3.02 -6.27
N THR A 69 -11.77 2.31 -6.58
CA THR A 69 -12.67 2.68 -7.70
C THR A 69 -13.46 3.97 -7.44
N LEU A 70 -13.59 4.39 -6.17
CA LEU A 70 -14.28 5.62 -5.78
C LEU A 70 -13.33 6.82 -5.65
N LEU A 71 -12.04 6.66 -5.98
CA LEU A 71 -11.03 7.71 -5.98
C LEU A 71 -10.78 8.17 -7.41
N TYR A 72 -10.89 9.48 -7.62
CA TYR A 72 -10.47 10.12 -8.86
C TYR A 72 -8.93 10.22 -8.92
N GLU A 73 -8.38 10.37 -10.14
CA GLU A 73 -6.95 10.53 -10.36
C GLU A 73 -6.38 11.84 -9.76
N ASP A 74 -7.19 12.82 -9.38
CA ASP A 74 -6.71 14.02 -8.69
C ASP A 74 -6.69 13.87 -7.16
N ASN A 75 -7.12 12.72 -6.63
CA ASN A 75 -7.27 12.51 -5.21
C ASN A 75 -5.93 12.12 -4.56
N ILE A 76 -5.53 12.84 -3.50
CA ILE A 76 -4.31 12.57 -2.70
C ILE A 76 -4.27 11.15 -2.09
N LEU A 77 -5.41 10.47 -1.98
CA LEU A 77 -5.50 9.09 -1.51
C LEU A 77 -5.27 8.07 -2.62
N PHE A 78 -5.38 8.46 -3.89
CA PHE A 78 -5.20 7.56 -5.03
C PHE A 78 -3.87 6.82 -4.97
N PRO A 79 -2.69 7.47 -4.92
CA PRO A 79 -1.42 6.75 -4.93
C PRO A 79 -1.26 5.89 -3.66
N LYS A 80 -1.81 6.31 -2.52
CA LYS A 80 -1.83 5.51 -1.29
C LYS A 80 -2.66 4.23 -1.45
N SER A 81 -3.82 4.31 -2.07
CA SER A 81 -4.66 3.13 -2.33
C SER A 81 -3.97 2.15 -3.29
N VAL A 82 -3.26 2.66 -4.30
CA VAL A 82 -2.57 1.86 -5.31
C VAL A 82 -1.35 1.14 -4.73
N ILE A 83 -0.49 1.82 -3.94
CA ILE A 83 0.66 1.15 -3.30
C ILE A 83 0.21 0.11 -2.27
N ASN A 84 -0.91 0.38 -1.60
CA ASN A 84 -1.50 -0.57 -0.66
C ASN A 84 -2.02 -1.81 -1.39
N LEU A 85 -2.71 -1.66 -2.53
CA LEU A 85 -3.12 -2.80 -3.37
C LEU A 85 -1.91 -3.60 -3.86
N ALA A 86 -0.88 -2.93 -4.39
CA ALA A 86 0.35 -3.60 -4.81
C ALA A 86 0.96 -4.42 -3.66
N THR A 87 0.97 -3.86 -2.45
CA THR A 87 1.45 -4.55 -1.24
C THR A 87 0.59 -5.75 -0.85
N LEU A 88 -0.74 -5.64 -0.90
CA LEU A 88 -1.61 -6.78 -0.56
C LEU A 88 -1.46 -7.93 -1.57
N TYR A 89 -1.39 -7.61 -2.87
CA TYR A 89 -1.11 -8.62 -3.90
C TYR A 89 0.26 -9.27 -3.74
N TYR A 90 1.28 -8.49 -3.39
CA TYR A 90 2.59 -9.04 -3.06
C TYR A 90 2.55 -10.04 -1.90
N ILE A 91 1.86 -9.68 -0.79
CA ILE A 91 1.71 -10.57 0.36
C ILE A 91 0.98 -11.87 -0.03
N LYS A 92 0.04 -11.79 -0.99
CA LYS A 92 -0.68 -12.96 -1.53
C LYS A 92 0.14 -13.81 -2.51
N GLY A 93 1.38 -13.42 -2.82
CA GLY A 93 2.22 -14.06 -3.83
C GLY A 93 1.81 -13.76 -5.27
N GLU A 94 0.87 -12.83 -5.49
CA GLU A 94 0.43 -12.42 -6.83
C GLU A 94 1.35 -11.32 -7.40
N TYR A 95 2.60 -11.69 -7.67
CA TYR A 95 3.65 -10.74 -8.04
C TYR A 95 3.37 -9.98 -9.33
N GLU A 96 2.69 -10.59 -10.31
CA GLU A 96 2.28 -9.90 -11.55
C GLU A 96 1.30 -8.75 -11.27
N LYS A 97 0.31 -8.96 -10.38
CA LYS A 97 -0.62 -7.89 -10.00
C LYS A 97 0.07 -6.84 -9.16
N SER A 98 0.96 -7.24 -8.25
CA SER A 98 1.80 -6.31 -7.50
C SER A 98 2.62 -5.41 -8.43
N LEU A 99 3.25 -5.99 -9.46
CA LEU A 99 4.00 -5.27 -10.47
C LEU A 99 3.09 -4.31 -11.26
N TYR A 100 1.95 -4.80 -11.75
CA TYR A 100 0.97 -3.98 -12.48
C TYR A 100 0.55 -2.73 -11.69
N PHE A 101 0.17 -2.89 -10.41
CA PHE A 101 -0.22 -1.74 -9.59
C PHE A 101 0.97 -0.84 -9.25
N SER A 102 2.18 -1.40 -9.14
CA SER A 102 3.39 -0.59 -8.93
C SER A 102 3.68 0.30 -10.14
N ASP A 103 3.62 -0.25 -11.35
CA ASP A 103 3.79 0.51 -12.59
C ASP A 103 2.71 1.59 -12.75
N LYS A 104 1.45 1.27 -12.46
CA LYS A 104 0.36 2.26 -12.47
C LYS A 104 0.58 3.38 -11.46
N GLY A 105 1.11 3.06 -10.28
CA GLY A 105 1.51 4.05 -9.29
C GLY A 105 2.64 4.96 -9.75
N ILE A 106 3.67 4.40 -10.40
CA ILE A 106 4.78 5.16 -10.98
C ILE A 106 4.27 6.12 -12.05
N GLU A 107 3.48 5.62 -13.02
CA GLU A 107 2.87 6.42 -14.09
C GLU A 107 2.10 7.60 -13.51
N TYR A 108 1.25 7.32 -12.51
CA TYR A 108 0.47 8.33 -11.81
C TYR A 108 1.34 9.39 -11.14
N CYS A 109 2.34 8.97 -10.36
CA CYS A 109 3.17 9.87 -9.57
C CYS A 109 4.02 10.79 -10.47
N ILE A 110 4.51 10.28 -11.60
CA ILE A 110 5.22 11.08 -12.61
C ILE A 110 4.28 12.12 -13.22
N LYS A 111 3.09 11.70 -13.69
CA LYS A 111 2.07 12.58 -14.29
C LYS A 111 1.63 13.71 -13.34
N ASN A 112 1.43 13.38 -12.06
CA ASN A 112 0.85 14.29 -11.08
C ASN A 112 1.88 14.91 -10.11
N LYS A 113 3.18 14.69 -10.36
CA LYS A 113 4.28 15.19 -9.51
C LYS A 113 4.16 14.77 -8.03
N SER A 114 3.62 13.59 -7.77
CA SER A 114 3.53 12.99 -6.42
C SER A 114 4.84 12.30 -6.06
N LEU A 115 5.92 13.08 -5.95
CA LEU A 115 7.28 12.56 -5.80
C LEU A 115 7.55 11.95 -4.41
N ASP A 116 6.77 12.33 -3.40
CA ASP A 116 6.93 11.86 -2.01
C ASP A 116 6.67 10.36 -1.84
N ILE A 117 5.77 9.78 -2.64
CA ILE A 117 5.40 8.36 -2.55
C ILE A 117 6.05 7.50 -3.64
N LEU A 118 6.58 8.15 -4.68
CA LEU A 118 7.25 7.50 -5.82
C LEU A 118 8.35 6.50 -5.41
N PRO A 119 9.23 6.78 -4.42
CA PRO A 119 10.24 5.81 -3.98
C PRO A 119 9.64 4.47 -3.54
N LYS A 120 8.48 4.50 -2.88
CA LYS A 120 7.80 3.28 -2.40
C LYS A 120 7.28 2.41 -3.53
N PHE A 121 6.84 3.04 -4.63
CA PHE A 121 6.42 2.31 -5.82
C PHE A 121 7.60 1.63 -6.51
N PHE A 122 8.73 2.32 -6.68
CA PHE A 122 9.93 1.68 -7.21
C PHE A 122 10.42 0.54 -6.32
N PHE A 123 10.39 0.68 -5.00
CA PHE A 123 10.76 -0.42 -4.11
C PHE A 123 9.81 -1.63 -4.26
N ARG A 124 8.50 -1.40 -4.32
CA ARG A 124 7.53 -2.49 -4.54
C ARG A 124 7.71 -3.15 -5.91
N LYS A 125 8.00 -2.35 -6.95
CA LYS A 125 8.34 -2.83 -8.29
C LYS A 125 9.56 -3.74 -8.23
N PHE A 126 10.66 -3.29 -7.61
CA PHE A 126 11.87 -4.09 -7.39
C PHE A 126 11.53 -5.45 -6.78
N THR A 127 10.78 -5.48 -5.68
CA THR A 127 10.44 -6.75 -5.01
C THR A 127 9.60 -7.66 -5.90
N SER A 128 8.75 -7.11 -6.77
CA SER A 128 7.92 -7.89 -7.68
C SER A 128 8.73 -8.43 -8.85
N GLU A 129 9.56 -7.58 -9.47
CA GLU A 129 10.49 -7.93 -10.54
C GLU A 129 11.45 -9.04 -10.13
N LEU A 130 12.03 -8.94 -8.93
CA LEU A 130 12.90 -9.97 -8.38
C LEU A 130 12.18 -11.32 -8.26
N ASN A 131 10.97 -11.33 -7.70
CA ASN A 131 10.18 -12.56 -7.53
C ASN A 131 9.69 -13.14 -8.88
N LEU A 132 9.62 -12.31 -9.92
CA LEU A 132 9.30 -12.73 -11.29
C LEU A 132 10.54 -13.09 -12.14
N GLY A 133 11.75 -13.00 -11.58
CA GLY A 133 13.00 -13.35 -12.25
C GLY A 133 13.46 -12.34 -13.33
N PHE A 134 13.03 -11.08 -13.24
CA PHE A 134 13.45 -10.05 -14.19
C PHE A 134 14.91 -9.66 -13.95
N LYS A 135 15.71 -9.53 -15.02
CA LYS A 135 17.16 -9.31 -14.88
C LYS A 135 17.56 -7.92 -14.40
N ASN A 136 16.66 -6.95 -14.45
CA ASN A 136 16.93 -5.53 -14.20
C ASN A 136 16.38 -5.03 -12.85
N TYR A 137 15.99 -5.92 -11.92
CA TYR A 137 15.43 -5.52 -10.62
C TYR A 137 16.37 -4.62 -9.81
N GLU A 138 17.69 -4.78 -9.95
CA GLU A 138 18.71 -4.00 -9.23
C GLU A 138 18.66 -2.52 -9.62
N GLU A 139 18.47 -2.23 -10.91
CA GLU A 139 18.33 -0.87 -11.41
C GLU A 139 17.05 -0.22 -10.87
N THR A 140 15.97 -0.99 -10.74
CA THR A 140 14.73 -0.51 -10.11
C THR A 140 14.94 -0.19 -8.63
N LEU A 141 15.74 -0.99 -7.90
CA LEU A 141 16.10 -0.72 -6.51
C LEU A 141 16.97 0.55 -6.38
N ARG A 142 17.97 0.73 -7.25
CA ARG A 142 18.80 1.94 -7.29
C ARG A 142 17.94 3.19 -7.51
N LYS A 143 16.94 3.13 -8.39
CA LYS A 143 15.95 4.21 -8.55
C LYS A 143 15.16 4.47 -7.28
N ALA A 144 14.69 3.44 -6.57
CA ALA A 144 13.97 3.62 -5.32
C ALA A 144 14.81 4.36 -4.26
N ILE A 145 16.09 4.00 -4.13
CA ILE A 145 17.04 4.60 -3.19
C ILE A 145 17.35 6.06 -3.58
N PHE A 146 17.74 6.29 -4.84
CA PHE A 146 18.01 7.63 -5.36
C PHE A 146 16.81 8.56 -5.19
N LEU A 147 15.60 8.08 -5.50
CA LEU A 147 14.39 8.87 -5.34
C LEU A 147 14.09 9.17 -3.87
N ALA A 148 14.34 8.24 -2.94
CA ALA A 148 14.18 8.51 -1.52
C ALA A 148 15.18 9.58 -1.04
N GLU A 149 16.41 9.54 -1.53
CA GLU A 149 17.46 10.50 -1.21
C GLU A 149 17.12 11.91 -1.69
N ILE A 150 16.77 12.11 -2.97
CA ILE A 150 16.44 13.44 -3.49
C ILE A 150 15.14 14.04 -2.93
N ASN A 151 14.32 13.24 -2.26
CA ASN A 151 13.12 13.69 -1.54
C ASN A 151 13.38 13.87 -0.03
N ASP A 152 14.64 13.88 0.42
CA ASP A 152 15.06 14.00 1.82
C ASP A 152 14.45 12.93 2.75
N GLN A 153 14.16 11.74 2.21
CA GLN A 153 13.54 10.63 2.94
C GLN A 153 14.58 9.62 3.45
N GLU A 154 15.57 10.11 4.19
CA GLU A 154 16.71 9.30 4.66
C GLU A 154 16.27 8.05 5.45
N TYR A 155 15.20 8.16 6.25
CA TYR A 155 14.62 7.01 6.93
C TYR A 155 14.11 5.92 5.95
N ILE A 156 13.43 6.33 4.88
CA ILE A 156 12.90 5.41 3.86
C ILE A 156 14.03 4.79 3.06
N LYS A 157 15.05 5.58 2.67
CA LYS A 157 16.27 5.10 2.01
C LYS A 157 16.91 3.95 2.79
N ASN A 158 17.14 4.18 4.09
CA ASN A 158 17.74 3.19 4.99
C ASN A 158 16.88 1.93 5.17
N ILE A 159 15.55 2.07 5.16
CA ILE A 159 14.64 0.92 5.15
C ILE A 159 14.77 0.12 3.86
N PHE A 160 14.86 0.77 2.70
CA PHE A 160 14.98 0.06 1.42
C PHE A 160 16.27 -0.74 1.35
N ILE A 161 17.41 -0.13 1.67
CA ILE A 161 18.72 -0.81 1.69
C ILE A 161 18.69 -2.01 2.64
N ARG A 162 18.28 -1.79 3.89
CA ARG A 162 18.22 -2.85 4.91
C ARG A 162 17.29 -3.98 4.52
N ASN A 163 16.12 -3.67 3.96
CA ASN A 163 15.15 -4.69 3.58
C ASN A 163 15.58 -5.46 2.33
N ALA A 164 16.20 -4.79 1.35
CA ALA A 164 16.79 -5.41 0.17
C ALA A 164 17.82 -6.47 0.58
N GLU A 165 18.73 -6.11 1.47
CA GLU A 165 19.75 -7.05 1.97
C GLU A 165 19.10 -8.16 2.82
N LYS A 166 18.36 -7.79 3.86
CA LYS A 166 17.86 -8.74 4.86
C LYS A 166 16.88 -9.77 4.31
N TYR A 167 15.95 -9.34 3.46
CA TYR A 167 14.84 -10.19 3.00
C TYR A 167 15.02 -10.72 1.59
N TYR A 168 15.91 -10.11 0.80
CA TYR A 168 16.07 -10.44 -0.61
C TYR A 168 17.52 -10.78 -1.00
N GLY A 169 18.49 -10.60 -0.09
CA GLY A 169 19.90 -10.87 -0.37
C GLY A 169 20.51 -9.93 -1.42
N VAL A 170 19.89 -8.77 -1.67
CA VAL A 170 20.35 -7.79 -2.66
C VAL A 170 21.05 -6.64 -1.94
N THR A 171 22.35 -6.51 -2.15
CA THR A 171 23.15 -5.38 -1.66
C THR A 171 23.21 -4.28 -2.72
N VAL A 172 23.29 -3.03 -2.27
CA VAL A 172 23.45 -1.88 -3.16
C VAL A 172 24.68 -1.12 -2.69
N ASP A 173 25.65 -1.03 -3.59
CA ASP A 173 26.82 -0.14 -3.46
C ASP A 173 26.44 1.32 -3.70
#